data_AF-A0A1S7DRJ9-F1
#
_entry.id   AF-A0A1S7DRJ9-F1
#
_cell.length_a   1.000
_cell.length_b   1.000
_cell.length_c   1.000
_cell.angle_alpha   90.00
_cell.angle_beta   90.00
_cell.angle_gamma   90.00
#
_symmetry.space_group_name_H-M   'P 1'
#
loop_
_entity.id
_entity.type
_entity.pdbx_description
1 polymer ?
#
loop_
_entity_poly.entity_id
_entity_poly.type
_entity_poly.pdbx_seq_one_letter_code
_entity_poly.pdbx_strand_id
1 'polypeptide(L)'
;MNIIDKFFSKYPEDKLIKWFKQICVAEAISCFLLYGIAMIWKRYDTEGLLPTIFIIIAGNIHGLFFTLYLLLCLPARKIFKWDDEDFVFALLAAFFPFATIWVERKLAKMDRE
;
A
#
# COMPACT_ATOMS: atom_id res chain seq x y z
N MET A 1 -2.02 9.40 23.96
CA MET A 1 -2.46 8.12 23.34
C MET A 1 -3.37 8.47 22.17
N ASN A 2 -2.88 8.28 20.94
CA ASN A 2 -3.44 8.86 19.71
C ASN A 2 -4.85 8.33 19.39
N ILE A 3 -5.75 9.18 18.92
CA ILE A 3 -7.15 8.88 18.54
C ILE A 3 -7.25 7.64 17.63
N ILE A 4 -6.25 7.46 16.78
CA ILE A 4 -6.07 6.32 15.86
C ILE A 4 -6.03 5.00 16.64
N ASP A 5 -5.27 4.95 17.73
CA ASP A 5 -5.11 3.76 18.57
C ASP A 5 -6.43 3.32 19.20
N LYS A 6 -7.23 4.28 19.66
CA LYS A 6 -8.54 4.04 20.27
C LYS A 6 -9.59 3.59 19.25
N PHE A 7 -9.41 3.95 17.99
CA PHE A 7 -10.27 3.52 16.89
C PHE A 7 -9.94 2.08 16.46
N PHE A 8 -8.64 1.78 16.32
CA PHE A 8 -8.16 0.47 15.91
C PHE A 8 -8.22 -0.58 17.02
N SER A 9 -8.15 -0.20 18.30
CA SER A 9 -8.33 -1.12 19.45
C SER A 9 -9.73 -1.75 19.51
N LYS A 10 -10.69 -1.24 18.75
CA LYS A 10 -12.05 -1.80 18.65
C LYS A 10 -12.11 -3.01 17.72
N TYR A 11 -11.10 -3.22 16.88
CA TYR A 11 -11.06 -4.31 15.89
C TYR A 11 -10.02 -5.36 16.30
N PRO A 12 -10.29 -6.65 16.05
CA PRO A 12 -9.33 -7.72 16.32
C PRO A 12 -8.08 -7.55 15.44
N GLU A 13 -6.90 -7.76 16.02
CA GLU A 13 -5.59 -7.55 15.39
C GLU A 13 -5.44 -8.38 14.10
N ASP A 14 -5.89 -9.64 14.09
CA ASP A 14 -5.92 -10.50 12.90
C ASP A 14 -6.64 -9.87 11.71
N LYS A 15 -7.73 -9.14 11.97
CA LYS A 15 -8.52 -8.51 10.91
C LYS A 15 -7.79 -7.31 10.33
N LEU A 16 -7.12 -6.52 11.18
CA LEU A 16 -6.29 -5.39 10.76
C LEU A 16 -5.08 -5.86 9.95
N ILE A 17 -4.43 -6.94 10.39
CA ILE A 17 -3.37 -7.58 9.64
C ILE A 17 -3.88 -8.01 8.26
N LYS A 18 -5.00 -8.73 8.21
CA LYS A 18 -5.56 -9.22 6.94
C LYS A 18 -5.88 -8.06 5.98
N TRP A 19 -6.46 -6.98 6.50
CA TRP A 19 -6.72 -5.76 5.71
C TRP A 19 -5.42 -5.14 5.22
N PHE A 20 -4.42 -4.98 6.10
CA PHE A 20 -3.12 -4.44 5.72
C PHE A 20 -2.48 -5.25 4.58
N LYS A 21 -2.48 -6.59 4.69
CA LYS A 21 -1.97 -7.48 3.63
C LYS A 21 -2.71 -7.28 2.30
N GLN A 22 -4.04 -7.21 2.34
CA GLN A 22 -4.85 -6.97 1.15
C GLN A 22 -4.55 -5.61 0.52
N ILE A 23 -4.37 -4.57 1.32
CA ILE A 23 -4.03 -3.23 0.83
C ILE A 23 -2.62 -3.18 0.25
N CYS A 24 -1.63 -3.83 0.87
CA CYS A 24 -0.29 -3.95 0.30
C CYS A 24 -0.33 -4.57 -1.11
N VAL A 25 -1.08 -5.65 -1.28
CA VAL A 25 -1.22 -6.33 -2.56
C VAL A 25 -1.99 -5.47 -3.57
N ALA A 26 -3.09 -4.85 -3.15
CA ALA A 26 -3.89 -3.96 -4.01
C ALA A 26 -3.10 -2.72 -4.45
N GLU A 27 -2.29 -2.15 -3.55
CA GLU A 27 -1.41 -1.02 -3.86
C GLU A 27 -0.35 -1.43 -4.88
N ALA A 28 0.34 -2.56 -4.67
CA ALA A 28 1.32 -3.06 -5.63
C ALA A 28 0.71 -3.34 -7.02
N ILE A 29 -0.50 -3.93 -7.06
CA ILE A 29 -1.22 -4.18 -8.31
C ILE A 29 -1.63 -2.87 -8.97
N SER A 30 -2.22 -1.92 -8.24
CA SER A 30 -2.64 -0.62 -8.79
C SER A 30 -1.45 0.21 -9.27
N CYS A 31 -0.33 0.16 -8.54
CA CYS A 31 0.93 0.80 -8.93
C CYS A 31 1.49 0.16 -10.22
N PHE A 32 1.48 -1.17 -10.32
CA PHE A 32 1.86 -1.88 -11.56
C PHE A 32 0.92 -1.57 -12.74
N LEU A 33 -0.38 -1.50 -12.51
CA LEU A 33 -1.34 -1.11 -13.55
C LEU A 33 -1.09 0.32 -14.04
N LEU A 34 -0.73 1.23 -13.13
CA LEU A 34 -0.44 2.63 -13.48
C LEU A 34 0.88 2.76 -14.24
N TYR A 35 1.99 2.28 -13.69
CA TYR A 35 3.31 2.44 -14.30
C TYR A 35 3.59 1.44 -15.41
N GLY A 36 3.05 0.23 -15.32
CA GLY A 36 3.18 -0.82 -16.34
C GLY A 36 2.19 -0.62 -17.47
N ILE A 37 0.89 -0.68 -17.19
CA ILE A 37 -0.13 -0.65 -18.26
C ILE A 37 -0.39 0.78 -18.75
N ALA A 38 -0.65 1.73 -17.85
CA ALA A 38 -1.10 3.06 -18.26
C ALA A 38 -0.01 3.85 -19.01
N MET A 39 1.26 3.75 -18.57
CA MET A 39 2.38 4.39 -19.25
C MET A 39 2.71 3.75 -20.61
N ILE A 40 2.67 2.41 -20.71
CA ILE A 40 2.89 1.72 -21.99
C ILE A 40 1.77 2.09 -22.96
N TRP A 41 0.52 2.07 -22.51
CA TRP A 41 -0.63 2.38 -23.35
C TRP A 41 -0.61 3.82 -23.88
N LYS A 42 -0.28 4.80 -23.02
CA LYS A 42 -0.04 6.20 -23.43
C LYS A 42 1.03 6.31 -24.53
N ARG A 43 2.05 5.47 -24.49
CA ARG A 43 3.13 5.50 -25.48
C ARG A 43 2.68 4.97 -26.85
N TYR A 44 1.73 4.06 -26.90
CA TYR A 44 1.17 3.54 -28.16
C TYR A 44 0.08 4.45 -28.74
N ASP A 45 -0.67 5.14 -27.89
CA ASP A 45 -1.80 5.99 -28.30
C ASP A 45 -1.62 7.39 -27.69
N THR A 46 -0.70 8.17 -28.28
CA THR A 46 -0.25 9.45 -27.70
C THR A 46 -1.29 10.57 -27.80
N GLU A 47 -2.27 10.43 -28.70
CA GLU A 47 -3.31 11.45 -28.98
C GLU A 47 -4.71 11.05 -28.49
N GLY A 48 -4.89 9.84 -27.96
CA GLY A 48 -6.17 9.38 -27.46
C GLY A 48 -6.55 9.96 -26.10
N LEU A 49 -7.81 10.35 -25.95
CA LEU A 49 -8.40 10.70 -24.65
C LEU A 49 -8.49 9.51 -23.68
N LEU A 50 -8.65 8.29 -24.23
CA LEU A 50 -8.79 7.06 -23.45
C LEU A 50 -7.60 6.74 -22.53
N PRO A 51 -6.33 6.74 -22.99
CA PRO A 51 -5.18 6.49 -22.12
C PRO A 51 -5.00 7.57 -21.05
N THR A 52 -5.32 8.83 -21.35
CA THR A 52 -5.29 9.92 -20.36
C THR A 52 -6.32 9.69 -19.25
N ILE A 53 -7.56 9.35 -19.60
CA ILE A 53 -8.61 9.01 -18.64
C ILE A 53 -8.19 7.79 -17.80
N PHE A 54 -7.59 6.78 -18.42
CA PHE A 54 -7.12 5.59 -17.71
C PHE A 54 -6.02 5.91 -16.69
N ILE A 55 -5.04 6.75 -17.05
CA ILE A 55 -4.01 7.22 -16.11
C ILE A 55 -4.63 7.97 -14.93
N ILE A 56 -5.60 8.85 -15.19
CA ILE A 56 -6.28 9.60 -14.13
C ILE A 56 -7.01 8.64 -13.19
N ILE A 57 -7.78 7.69 -13.72
CA ILE A 57 -8.52 6.72 -12.90
C ILE A 57 -7.56 5.84 -12.11
N ALA A 58 -6.56 5.25 -12.76
CA ALA A 58 -5.56 4.41 -12.12
C ALA A 58 -4.77 5.18 -11.06
N GLY A 59 -4.43 6.45 -11.33
CA GLY A 59 -3.77 7.37 -10.40
C GLY A 59 -4.58 7.65 -9.15
N ASN A 60 -5.87 7.94 -9.30
CA ASN A 60 -6.75 8.15 -8.16
C ASN A 60 -6.93 6.86 -7.33
N ILE A 61 -7.10 5.71 -7.99
CA ILE A 61 -7.19 4.40 -7.32
C ILE A 61 -5.90 4.09 -6.56
N HIS A 62 -4.75 4.28 -7.19
CA HIS A 62 -3.46 4.06 -6.55
C HIS A 62 -3.24 5.02 -5.36
N GLY A 63 -3.52 6.31 -5.52
CA GLY A 63 -3.43 7.30 -4.44
C GLY A 63 -4.34 7.00 -3.25
N LEU A 64 -5.54 6.45 -3.52
CA LEU A 64 -6.45 5.97 -2.48
C LEU A 64 -5.83 4.81 -1.70
N PHE A 65 -5.35 3.76 -2.39
CA PHE A 65 -4.70 2.62 -1.75
C PHE A 65 -3.43 3.00 -0.99
N PHE A 66 -2.62 3.91 -1.53
CA PHE A 66 -1.42 4.45 -0.88
C PHE A 66 -1.76 5.16 0.45
N THR A 67 -2.82 5.98 0.46
CA THR A 67 -3.25 6.66 1.68
C THR A 67 -3.76 5.67 2.73
N LEU A 68 -4.54 4.67 2.31
CA LEU A 68 -5.01 3.58 3.17
C LEU A 68 -3.86 2.74 3.72
N TYR A 69 -2.83 2.47 2.91
CA TYR A 69 -1.63 1.77 3.34
C TYR A 69 -0.93 2.53 4.46
N LEU A 70 -0.68 3.83 4.28
CA LEU A 70 -0.04 4.68 5.31
C LEU A 70 -0.86 4.72 6.60
N LEU A 71 -2.19 4.81 6.50
CA LEU A 71 -3.09 4.79 7.66
C LEU A 71 -3.00 3.47 8.43
N LEU A 72 -2.97 2.33 7.72
CA LEU A 72 -2.84 1.00 8.35
C LEU A 72 -1.40 0.68 8.78
N CYS A 73 -0.40 1.38 8.25
CA CYS A 73 1.00 1.25 8.66
C CYS A 73 1.19 1.67 10.13
N LEU A 74 0.43 2.67 10.61
CA LEU A 74 0.47 3.15 12.00
C LEU A 74 0.10 2.08 13.04
N PRO A 75 -1.09 1.42 12.96
CA PRO A 75 -1.41 0.30 13.85
C PRO A 75 -0.53 -0.92 13.56
N ALA A 76 -0.16 -1.19 12.30
CA ALA A 76 0.72 -2.31 11.96
C ALA A 76 2.07 -2.24 12.68
N ARG A 77 2.67 -1.03 12.78
CA ARG A 77 3.91 -0.81 13.55
C ARG A 77 3.80 -1.34 14.99
N LYS A 78 2.66 -1.11 15.65
CA LYS A 78 2.42 -1.58 17.02
C LYS A 78 2.16 -3.08 17.10
N ILE A 79 1.31 -3.60 16.21
CA ILE A 79 0.91 -5.01 16.19
C ILE A 79 2.12 -5.90 15.92
N PHE A 80 2.93 -5.56 14.92
CA PHE A 80 4.12 -6.32 14.54
C PHE A 80 5.40 -5.91 15.27
N LYS A 81 5.30 -5.00 16.25
CA LYS A 81 6.42 -4.45 17.02
C LYS A 81 7.62 -4.08 16.13
N TRP A 82 7.35 -3.30 15.08
CA TRP A 82 8.39 -2.84 14.15
C TRP A 82 9.32 -1.84 14.83
N ASP A 83 10.62 -2.01 14.59
CA ASP A 83 11.62 -1.00 14.95
C ASP A 83 11.49 0.24 14.03
N ASP A 84 12.16 1.33 14.36
CA ASP A 84 12.20 2.54 13.54
C ASP A 84 12.74 2.24 12.13
N GLU A 85 13.72 1.35 12.00
CA GLU A 85 14.24 0.92 10.69
C GLU A 85 13.16 0.25 9.84
N ASP A 86 12.47 -0.75 10.38
CA ASP A 86 11.38 -1.48 9.70
C ASP A 86 10.25 -0.54 9.26
N PHE A 87 9.91 0.42 10.13
CA PHE A 87 8.87 1.40 9.85
C PHE A 87 9.28 2.33 8.70
N VAL A 88 10.53 2.79 8.67
CA VAL A 88 11.06 3.59 7.56
C VAL A 88 11.09 2.77 6.27
N PHE A 89 11.50 1.49 6.32
CA PHE A 89 11.45 0.61 5.16
C PHE A 89 10.03 0.39 4.63
N ALA A 90 9.04 0.25 5.53
CA ALA A 90 7.64 0.15 5.15
C ALA A 90 7.14 1.43 4.46
N LEU A 91 7.47 2.60 4.98
CA LEU A 91 7.14 3.88 4.35
C LEU A 91 7.80 4.04 2.98
N LEU A 92 9.09 3.72 2.87
CA LEU A 92 9.83 3.78 1.61
C LEU A 92 9.29 2.80 0.57
N ALA A 93 8.84 1.62 1.01
CA ALA A 93 8.25 0.62 0.14
C ALA A 93 6.94 1.07 -0.51
N ALA A 94 6.19 2.00 0.08
CA ALA A 94 5.01 2.58 -0.54
C ALA A 94 5.32 3.42 -1.80
N PHE A 95 6.57 3.88 -1.96
CA PHE A 95 7.00 4.67 -3.12
C PHE A 95 7.46 3.80 -4.30
N PHE A 96 7.84 2.55 -4.04
CA PHE A 96 8.35 1.66 -5.08
C PHE A 96 7.29 0.64 -5.50
N PRO A 97 7.03 0.47 -6.80
CA PRO A 97 6.14 -0.59 -7.27
C PRO A 97 6.68 -1.94 -6.77
N PHE A 98 5.77 -2.79 -6.29
CA PHE A 98 6.06 -4.12 -5.71
C PHE A 98 6.75 -4.15 -4.34
N ALA A 99 7.30 -3.04 -3.84
CA ALA A 99 7.97 -3.06 -2.54
C ALA A 99 6.97 -3.26 -1.39
N THR A 100 5.70 -2.86 -1.55
CA THR A 100 4.64 -3.16 -0.57
C THR A 100 4.30 -4.65 -0.46
N ILE A 101 4.47 -5.45 -1.53
CA ILE A 101 4.40 -6.91 -1.41
C ILE A 101 5.57 -7.45 -0.59
N TRP A 102 6.76 -6.87 -0.73
CA TRP A 102 7.91 -7.27 0.09
C TRP A 102 7.70 -6.94 1.57
N VAL A 103 7.11 -5.78 1.88
CA VAL A 103 6.70 -5.42 3.25
C VAL A 103 5.71 -6.42 3.80
N GLU A 104 4.70 -6.80 3.02
CA GLU A 104 3.75 -7.84 3.43
C GLU A 104 4.45 -9.17 3.75
N ARG A 105 5.35 -9.62 2.86
CA ARG A 105 6.01 -10.93 3.02
C ARG A 105 7.09 -10.95 4.09
N LYS A 106 7.78 -9.83 4.32
CA LYS A 106 8.94 -9.75 5.23
C LYS A 106 8.60 -9.17 6.59
N LEU A 107 7.80 -8.10 6.62
CA LEU A 107 7.49 -7.35 7.85
C LEU A 107 6.16 -7.77 8.48
N ALA A 108 5.17 -8.22 7.70
CA ALA A 108 3.90 -8.74 8.22
C ALA A 108 3.98 -10.25 8.56
N LYS A 109 5.08 -10.65 9.21
CA LYS A 109 5.27 -11.94 9.88
C LYS A 109 5.23 -11.72 11.39
N MET A 110 4.26 -12.33 12.06
CA MET A 110 4.17 -12.33 13.54
C MET A 110 5.31 -13.09 14.20
N ASP A 111 5.95 -13.99 13.45
CA ASP A 111 7.05 -14.83 13.89
C ASP A 111 8.36 -14.26 13.34
N ARG A 112 8.96 -13.34 14.10
CA ARG A 112 10.35 -12.91 13.93
C ARG A 112 11.14 -13.50 15.08
N GLU A 113 11.53 -14.76 14.89
CA GLU A 113 12.64 -15.38 15.64
C GLU A 113 13.98 -14.88 15.10
#